data_AF-A0A537RJA3-F1
#
_entry.id   AF-A0A537RJA3-F1
#
_cell.length_a   1.000
_cell.length_b   1.000
_cell.length_c   1.000
_cell.angle_alpha   90.00
_cell.angle_beta   90.00
_cell.angle_gamma   90.00
#
_symmetry.space_group_name_H-M   'P 1'
#
loop_
_entity.id
_entity.type
_entity.pdbx_description
1 polymer ?
#
loop_
_entity_poly.entity_id
_entity_poly.type
_entity_poly.pdbx_seq_one_letter_code
_entity_poly.pdbx_strand_id
1 'polypeptide(L)'
;MPAKRAYGMDQDFYPWSPIVARPVLRWPEGARVALAVIVNLEHWDWEVPAGTPVAVSPMGGPEGLWSGNQPQFPDIGGWGNHEYGNRVGIFRILAVLDKYGITPTLALDRAVADHYPTLVEEGQRRGAEFIAHGLSRRR
;
A
#
# COMPACT_ATOMS: atom_id res chain seq x y z
N MET A 1 -13.35 -17.91 12.91
CA MET A 1 -14.77 -17.64 13.21
C MET A 1 -15.63 -18.43 12.23
N PRO A 2 -16.49 -19.36 12.66
CA PRO A 2 -17.41 -20.02 11.74
C PRO A 2 -18.38 -18.98 11.16
N ALA A 3 -18.50 -18.91 9.84
CA ALA A 3 -19.36 -17.93 9.17
C ALA A 3 -20.83 -18.17 9.58
N LYS A 4 -21.47 -17.14 10.14
CA LYS A 4 -22.89 -17.17 10.49
C LYS A 4 -23.70 -17.11 9.19
N ARG A 5 -24.24 -18.24 8.75
CA ARG A 5 -25.04 -18.30 7.51
C ARG A 5 -26.35 -17.54 7.73
N ALA A 6 -26.52 -16.45 7.00
CA ALA A 6 -27.75 -15.67 6.94
C ALA A 6 -28.10 -15.38 5.48
N TYR A 7 -29.36 -15.06 5.22
CA TYR A 7 -29.79 -14.60 3.90
C TYR A 7 -29.29 -13.16 3.68
N GLY A 8 -28.53 -12.91 2.63
CA GLY A 8 -27.94 -11.61 2.32
C GLY A 8 -26.46 -11.69 1.94
N MET A 9 -25.76 -10.57 2.08
CA MET A 9 -24.31 -10.53 1.94
C MET A 9 -23.65 -11.28 3.12
N ASP A 10 -22.44 -11.76 2.91
CA ASP A 10 -21.58 -12.39 3.91
C ASP A 10 -20.91 -11.39 4.87
N GLN A 11 -21.24 -10.09 4.75
CA GLN A 11 -20.72 -8.97 5.53
C GLN A 11 -21.82 -7.94 5.84
N ASP A 12 -21.62 -7.15 6.90
CA ASP A 12 -22.61 -6.21 7.44
C ASP A 12 -22.40 -4.73 7.03
N PHE A 13 -21.34 -4.41 6.26
CA PHE A 13 -20.96 -3.05 5.88
C PHE A 13 -21.86 -2.43 4.79
N TYR A 14 -22.39 -3.24 3.87
CA TYR A 14 -23.26 -2.74 2.81
C TYR A 14 -24.28 -3.78 2.32
N PRO A 15 -25.50 -3.37 1.96
CA PRO A 15 -26.49 -4.27 1.37
C PRO A 15 -26.11 -4.65 -0.06
N TRP A 16 -26.63 -5.78 -0.53
CA TRP A 16 -26.56 -6.12 -1.95
C TRP A 16 -27.25 -5.03 -2.79
N SER A 17 -26.55 -4.53 -3.82
CA SER A 17 -27.05 -3.47 -4.69
C SER A 17 -26.62 -3.73 -6.14
N PRO A 18 -27.55 -3.96 -7.06
CA PRO A 18 -27.23 -4.19 -8.46
C PRO A 18 -26.93 -2.87 -9.16
N ILE A 19 -26.05 -2.89 -10.17
CA ILE A 19 -25.60 -1.68 -10.88
C ILE A 19 -26.76 -0.89 -11.50
N VAL A 20 -27.81 -1.58 -11.97
CA VAL A 20 -29.01 -0.96 -12.58
C VAL A 20 -29.88 -0.21 -11.58
N ALA A 21 -29.75 -0.49 -10.28
CA ALA A 21 -30.51 0.18 -9.22
C ALA A 21 -29.66 1.19 -8.44
N ARG A 22 -28.38 1.36 -8.77
CA ARG A 22 -27.50 2.29 -8.06
C ARG A 22 -27.88 3.74 -8.39
N PRO A 23 -28.04 4.61 -7.37
CA PRO A 23 -28.23 6.03 -7.61
C PRO A 23 -26.99 6.63 -8.27
N VAL A 24 -27.19 7.72 -9.01
CA VAL A 24 -26.08 8.45 -9.65
C VAL A 24 -25.19 9.05 -8.56
N LEU A 25 -23.93 8.61 -8.51
CA LEU A 25 -22.92 9.19 -7.64
C LEU A 25 -22.60 10.62 -8.10
N ARG A 26 -22.73 11.58 -7.19
CA ARG A 26 -22.44 13.01 -7.43
C ARG A 26 -21.24 13.40 -6.59
N TRP A 27 -20.13 13.72 -7.26
CA TRP A 27 -18.95 14.25 -6.58
C TRP A 27 -19.11 15.76 -6.34
N PRO A 28 -18.32 16.33 -5.40
CA PRO A 28 -18.22 17.77 -5.22
C PRO A 28 -17.96 18.49 -6.55
N GLU A 29 -18.49 19.70 -6.68
CA GLU A 29 -18.37 20.54 -7.89
C GLU A 29 -18.88 19.88 -9.19
N GLY A 30 -19.71 18.85 -9.08
CA GLY A 30 -20.25 18.14 -10.25
C GLY A 30 -19.20 17.32 -11.02
N ALA A 31 -18.05 17.00 -10.40
CA ALA A 31 -17.03 16.18 -11.03
C ALA A 31 -17.59 14.80 -11.44
N ARG A 32 -17.08 14.27 -12.56
CA ARG A 32 -17.50 12.96 -13.09
C ARG A 32 -16.63 11.80 -12.61
N VAL A 33 -15.43 12.12 -12.12
CA VAL A 33 -14.41 11.16 -11.67
C VAL A 33 -13.76 11.73 -10.41
N ALA A 34 -13.55 10.86 -9.42
CA ALA A 34 -12.65 11.13 -8.30
C ALA A 34 -11.35 10.34 -8.53
N LEU A 35 -10.21 11.01 -8.33
CA LEU A 35 -8.89 10.40 -8.38
C LEU A 35 -8.34 10.31 -6.96
N ALA A 36 -8.04 9.10 -6.52
CA ALA A 36 -7.28 8.85 -5.30
C ALA A 36 -5.88 8.38 -5.69
N VAL A 37 -4.85 9.08 -5.19
CA VAL A 37 -3.46 8.67 -5.36
C VAL A 37 -2.97 8.11 -4.05
N ILE A 38 -2.75 6.79 -4.03
CA ILE A 38 -2.25 6.07 -2.86
C ILE A 38 -0.78 5.73 -3.14
N VAL A 39 0.10 6.13 -2.22
CA VAL A 39 1.52 5.80 -2.27
C VAL A 39 1.81 4.84 -1.13
N ASN A 40 2.21 3.62 -1.47
CA ASN A 40 2.58 2.60 -0.50
C ASN A 40 4.01 2.86 -0.01
N LEU A 41 4.16 2.92 1.31
CA LEU A 41 5.41 3.01 2.02
C LEU A 41 5.59 1.75 2.83
N GLU A 42 6.44 0.87 2.31
CA GLU A 42 6.60 -0.49 2.80
C GLU A 42 8.01 -0.70 3.37
N HIS A 43 8.11 -1.44 4.48
CA HIS A 43 9.40 -1.86 5.05
C HIS A 43 9.73 -3.28 4.63
N TRP A 44 10.97 -3.50 4.23
CA TRP A 44 11.48 -4.81 3.83
C TRP A 44 12.33 -5.43 4.93
N ASP A 45 11.76 -6.39 5.64
CA ASP A 45 12.50 -7.14 6.66
C ASP A 45 13.63 -7.97 6.04
N TRP A 46 14.77 -8.02 6.73
CA TRP A 46 15.89 -8.90 6.38
C TRP A 46 15.53 -10.39 6.51
N GLU A 47 14.80 -10.71 7.58
CA GLU A 47 14.40 -12.07 7.90
C GLU A 47 12.92 -12.27 7.59
N VAL A 48 12.61 -13.35 6.88
CA VAL A 48 11.24 -13.76 6.57
C VAL A 48 10.84 -14.88 7.54
N PRO A 49 9.77 -14.72 8.34
CA PRO A 49 9.29 -15.80 9.19
C PRO A 49 9.01 -17.07 8.41
N ALA A 50 9.31 -18.22 9.02
CA ALA A 50 9.04 -19.51 8.39
C ALA A 50 7.53 -19.68 8.12
N GLY A 51 7.18 -20.05 6.89
CA GLY A 51 5.78 -20.23 6.48
C GLY A 51 5.09 -18.94 6.01
N THR A 52 5.76 -17.78 5.99
CA THR A 52 5.23 -16.59 5.32
C THR A 52 5.05 -16.87 3.83
N PRO A 53 3.85 -16.68 3.27
CA PRO A 53 3.63 -16.81 1.84
C PRO A 53 4.49 -15.80 1.09
N VAL A 54 5.29 -16.28 0.13
CA VAL A 54 6.06 -15.40 -0.76
C VAL A 54 5.10 -14.88 -1.81
N ALA A 55 4.93 -13.56 -1.89
CA ALA A 55 4.06 -12.97 -2.91
C ALA A 55 4.63 -13.28 -4.30
N VAL A 56 3.78 -13.29 -5.32
CA VAL A 56 4.23 -13.37 -6.71
C VAL A 56 4.47 -11.94 -7.18
N SER A 57 5.67 -11.65 -7.65
CA SER A 57 6.00 -10.38 -8.29
C SER A 57 5.03 -10.11 -9.46
N PRO A 58 4.61 -8.85 -9.69
CA PRO A 58 3.77 -8.47 -10.83
C PRO A 58 4.33 -8.90 -12.19
N MET A 59 5.63 -9.19 -12.28
CA MET A 59 6.31 -9.69 -13.47
C MET A 59 6.27 -11.22 -13.64
N GLY A 60 5.48 -11.94 -12.84
CA GLY A 60 5.17 -13.35 -13.10
C GLY A 60 6.16 -14.37 -12.54
N GLY A 61 6.75 -14.11 -11.38
CA GLY A 61 7.58 -15.07 -10.64
C GLY A 61 7.52 -14.82 -9.13
N PRO A 62 7.87 -15.79 -8.27
CA PRO A 62 7.98 -15.55 -6.83
C PRO A 62 8.83 -14.29 -6.55
N GLU A 63 8.37 -13.46 -5.63
CA GLU A 63 9.08 -12.27 -5.19
C GLU A 63 10.50 -12.66 -4.74
N GLY A 64 11.52 -12.03 -5.34
CA GLY A 64 12.95 -12.42 -5.20
C GLY A 64 13.57 -13.18 -6.39
N LEU A 65 12.77 -13.78 -7.29
CA LEU A 65 13.33 -14.49 -8.45
C LEU A 65 14.13 -13.57 -9.39
N TRP A 66 13.70 -12.31 -9.54
CA TRP A 66 14.37 -11.33 -10.41
C TRP A 66 15.63 -10.73 -9.80
N SER A 67 15.79 -10.78 -8.47
CA SER A 67 17.05 -10.49 -7.80
C SER A 67 17.98 -11.70 -7.72
N GLY A 68 17.55 -12.87 -8.22
CA GLY A 68 18.28 -14.14 -8.09
C GLY A 68 18.26 -14.71 -6.66
N ASN A 69 17.56 -14.05 -5.73
CA ASN A 69 17.46 -14.47 -4.35
C ASN A 69 16.08 -15.11 -4.13
N GLN A 70 16.07 -16.41 -3.88
CA GLN A 70 14.99 -16.99 -3.05
C GLN A 70 14.92 -16.18 -1.74
N PRO A 71 13.84 -16.26 -0.92
CA PRO A 71 13.82 -15.69 0.43
C PRO A 71 14.79 -16.43 1.38
N GLN A 72 16.03 -16.63 0.95
CA GLN A 72 17.15 -17.11 1.71
C GLN A 72 17.80 -15.89 2.33
N PHE A 73 18.05 -15.97 3.62
CA PHE A 73 18.80 -14.94 4.32
C PHE A 73 20.28 -15.04 3.93
N PRO A 74 20.96 -13.94 3.55
CA PRO A 74 20.42 -12.58 3.41
C PRO A 74 19.79 -12.27 2.04
N ASP A 75 18.63 -11.61 2.04
CA ASP A 75 17.99 -11.11 0.83
C ASP A 75 18.48 -9.71 0.42
N ILE A 76 19.71 -9.63 -0.07
CA ILE A 76 20.36 -8.36 -0.42
C ILE A 76 19.64 -7.65 -1.57
N GLY A 77 19.23 -8.40 -2.60
CA GLY A 77 18.62 -7.80 -3.79
C GLY A 77 17.20 -7.27 -3.52
N GLY A 78 16.38 -8.02 -2.77
CA GLY A 78 15.07 -7.54 -2.35
C GLY A 78 15.20 -6.32 -1.43
N TRP A 79 16.08 -6.40 -0.43
CA TRP A 79 16.27 -5.29 0.52
C TRP A 79 16.77 -4.02 -0.17
N GLY A 80 17.80 -4.12 -1.01
CA GLY A 80 18.37 -2.97 -1.71
C GLY A 80 17.38 -2.27 -2.65
N ASN A 81 16.51 -3.03 -3.32
CA ASN A 81 15.47 -2.46 -4.18
C ASN A 81 14.43 -1.66 -3.37
N HIS A 82 13.97 -2.19 -2.24
CA HIS A 82 12.98 -1.50 -1.40
C HIS A 82 13.56 -0.29 -0.67
N GLU A 83 14.82 -0.37 -0.23
CA GLU A 83 15.51 0.77 0.35
C GLU A 83 15.64 1.95 -0.61
N TYR A 84 15.80 1.68 -1.90
CA TYR A 84 15.78 2.76 -2.89
C TYR A 84 14.44 3.51 -2.86
N GLY A 85 13.32 2.81 -2.68
CA GLY A 85 11.99 3.41 -2.54
C GLY A 85 11.93 4.39 -1.37
N ASN A 86 12.31 3.93 -0.17
CA ASN A 86 12.25 4.72 1.06
C ASN A 86 13.31 5.82 1.15
N ARG A 87 14.46 5.67 0.47
CA ARG A 87 15.56 6.65 0.55
C ARG A 87 15.58 7.66 -0.58
N VAL A 88 15.02 7.31 -1.74
CA VAL A 88 15.19 8.11 -2.97
C VAL A 88 13.90 8.20 -3.77
N GLY A 89 13.22 7.08 -4.00
CA GLY A 89 12.03 7.01 -4.87
C GLY A 89 10.89 7.90 -4.39
N ILE A 90 10.57 7.83 -3.10
CA ILE A 90 9.46 8.56 -2.49
C ILE A 90 9.57 10.08 -2.71
N PHE A 91 10.75 10.67 -2.52
CA PHE A 91 10.92 12.12 -2.67
C PHE A 91 10.66 12.59 -4.10
N ARG A 92 10.96 11.76 -5.10
CA ARG A 92 10.65 12.08 -6.50
C ARG A 92 9.16 12.00 -6.78
N ILE A 93 8.48 10.99 -6.21
CA ILE A 93 7.02 10.86 -6.33
C ILE A 93 6.34 12.07 -5.68
N LEU A 94 6.71 12.41 -4.44
CA LEU A 94 6.17 13.56 -3.73
C LEU A 94 6.41 14.87 -4.50
N ALA A 95 7.61 15.07 -5.08
CA ALA A 95 7.89 16.26 -5.89
C ALA A 95 6.99 16.37 -7.13
N VAL A 96 6.64 15.25 -7.77
CA VAL A 96 5.69 15.25 -8.90
C VAL A 96 4.28 15.58 -8.43
N LEU A 97 3.85 15.02 -7.30
CA LEU A 97 2.53 15.31 -6.73
C LEU A 97 2.40 16.79 -6.30
N ASP A 98 3.45 17.34 -5.68
CA ASP A 98 3.57 18.75 -5.32
C ASP A 98 3.43 19.63 -6.58
N LYS A 99 4.10 19.27 -7.68
CA LYS A 99 4.02 20.01 -8.96
C LYS A 99 2.60 20.10 -9.50
N TYR A 100 1.77 19.08 -9.29
CA TYR A 100 0.39 19.05 -9.77
C TYR A 100 -0.65 19.41 -8.69
N GLY A 101 -0.21 19.79 -7.48
CA GLY A 101 -1.10 20.13 -6.37
C GLY A 101 -1.97 18.97 -5.89
N ILE A 102 -1.46 17.73 -6.00
CA ILE A 102 -2.17 16.51 -5.58
C ILE A 102 -1.69 16.13 -4.18
N THR A 103 -2.60 16.08 -3.22
CA THR A 103 -2.31 15.54 -1.88
C THR A 103 -2.50 14.02 -1.90
N PRO A 104 -1.45 13.21 -1.68
CA PRO A 104 -1.58 11.76 -1.66
C PRO A 104 -2.15 11.25 -0.33
N THR A 105 -2.67 10.02 -0.39
CA THR A 105 -2.82 9.15 0.78
C THR A 105 -1.57 8.26 0.87
N LEU A 106 -0.89 8.29 2.00
CA LEU A 106 0.27 7.45 2.29
C LEU A 106 -0.18 6.19 3.04
N ALA A 107 -0.09 5.04 2.38
CA ALA A 107 -0.33 3.75 2.99
C ALA A 107 0.97 3.30 3.67
N LEU A 108 0.99 3.33 5.00
CA LEU A 108 2.22 3.24 5.79
C LEU A 108 2.22 1.99 6.67
N ASP A 109 3.28 1.18 6.53
CA ASP A 109 3.55 0.10 7.46
C ASP A 109 4.02 0.66 8.81
N ARG A 110 3.69 -0.02 9.90
CA ARG A 110 4.22 0.33 11.24
C ARG A 110 5.76 0.41 11.22
N ALA A 111 6.42 -0.58 10.63
CA ALA A 111 7.88 -0.63 10.60
C ALA A 111 8.48 0.56 9.83
N VAL A 112 7.78 1.11 8.83
CA VAL A 112 8.27 2.34 8.17
C VAL A 112 8.18 3.53 9.12
N ALA A 113 7.10 3.65 9.90
CA ALA A 113 6.97 4.71 10.89
C ALA A 113 8.08 4.63 11.98
N ASP A 114 8.44 3.41 12.39
CA ASP A 114 9.47 3.17 13.40
C ASP A 114 10.90 3.43 12.85
N HIS A 115 11.16 3.10 11.58
CA HIS A 115 12.52 3.12 11.00
C HIS A 115 12.83 4.35 10.13
N TYR A 116 11.84 4.99 9.51
CA TYR A 116 12.02 6.14 8.61
C TYR A 116 11.10 7.30 9.00
N PRO A 117 11.26 7.89 10.21
CA PRO A 117 10.40 8.97 10.71
C PRO A 117 10.36 10.18 9.77
N THR A 118 11.44 10.45 9.04
CA THR A 118 11.51 11.51 8.02
C THR A 118 10.42 11.37 6.95
N LEU A 119 10.03 10.15 6.58
CA LEU A 119 8.94 9.95 5.60
C LEU A 119 7.58 10.34 6.17
N VAL A 120 7.38 10.10 7.47
CA VAL A 120 6.18 10.54 8.19
C VAL A 120 6.15 12.06 8.28
N GLU A 121 7.27 12.69 8.61
CA GLU A 121 7.40 14.15 8.66
C GLU A 121 7.10 14.80 7.30
N GLU A 122 7.64 14.25 6.21
CA GLU A 122 7.37 14.76 4.85
C GLU A 122 5.90 14.62 4.43
N GLY A 123 5.23 13.56 4.87
CA GLY A 123 3.79 13.40 4.67
C GLY A 123 2.98 14.42 5.47
N GLN A 124 3.30 14.60 6.75
CA GLN A 124 2.66 15.59 7.62
C GLN A 124 2.83 17.01 7.09
N ARG A 125 4.04 17.37 6.63
CA ARG A 125 4.34 18.68 6.04
C ARG A 125 3.45 19.02 4.83
N ARG A 126 2.99 18.00 4.09
CA ARG A 126 2.12 18.14 2.92
C ARG A 126 0.63 18.00 3.25
N GLY A 127 0.28 17.74 4.51
CA GLY A 127 -1.08 17.41 4.90
C GLY A 127 -1.58 16.13 4.25
N ALA A 128 -0.69 15.17 3.99
CA ALA A 128 -1.07 13.86 3.44
C ALA A 128 -1.95 13.09 4.43
N GLU A 129 -2.89 12.31 3.89
CA GLU A 129 -3.65 11.35 4.68
C GLU A 129 -2.77 10.12 4.96
N PHE A 130 -2.83 9.55 6.17
CA PHE A 130 -2.15 8.31 6.50
C PHE A 130 -3.16 7.17 6.70
N ILE A 131 -2.95 6.05 6.01
CA ILE A 131 -3.71 4.83 6.22
C ILE A 131 -2.78 3.71 6.68
N ALA A 132 -3.24 2.91 7.64
CA ALA A 132 -2.47 1.79 8.15
C ALA A 132 -2.34 0.69 7.09
N HIS A 133 -1.11 0.24 6.85
CA HIS A 133 -0.79 -0.75 5.82
C HIS A 133 -0.12 -2.02 6.38
N GLY A 134 -0.37 -2.34 7.65
CA GLY A 134 0.13 -3.55 8.31
C GLY A 134 1.41 -3.32 9.11
N LEU A 135 2.08 -4.41 9.50
CA LEU A 135 3.29 -4.34 10.31
C LEU A 135 4.51 -4.06 9.45
N SER A 136 4.66 -4.81 8.36
CA SER A 136 5.69 -4.66 7.34
C SER A 136 5.21 -5.35 6.05
N ARG A 137 5.92 -5.21 4.94
CA ARG A 137 5.63 -5.94 3.71
C ARG A 137 5.61 -7.47 3.87
N ARG A 138 6.40 -7.99 4.82
CA ARG A 138 6.66 -9.43 5.00
C ARG A 138 5.98 -10.01 6.25
N ARG A 139 5.14 -9.22 6.95
CA ARG A 139 4.44 -9.60 8.20
C ARG A 139 3.04 -9.04 8.31
#